data_AF-A0A8W8L6X8-F1
#
_entry.id   AF-A0A8W8L6X8-F1
#
_cell.length_a   1.000
_cell.length_b   1.000
_cell.length_c   1.000
_cell.angle_alpha   90.00
_cell.angle_beta   90.00
_cell.angle_gamma   90.00
#
_symmetry.space_group_name_H-M   'P 1'
#
loop_
_entity.id
_entity.type
_entity.pdbx_description
1 polymer ?
#
loop_
_entity_poly.entity_id
_entity_poly.type
_entity_poly.pdbx_seq_one_letter_code
_entity_poly.pdbx_strand_id
1 'polypeptide(L)'
;MRNDWGKVYTSKWFGGSLVSSKAPTCLLLKDDFTKSYFGYEAEDRYADLTSDENHHNYYFFQRFKMIIHGKSDAQHKRCYDIKGKTLEAGHVFTRYIKCLKDSMFQNVESVFPGIRDDDIEYVLTVPAIFGENSKMFLIEASVKAGIKMENLTIALEPEAASIYCQYLKFAKEDTSSPALGVVKPGTKYMVVDLGGGTADITVHKKCEDNTLEVVLVSGCPSGGKAVDDQFIQFLSELVGRDAWDNFNGMHRRISGNHKKF
;
A
#
# COMPACT_ATOMS: atom_id res chain seq x y z
N MET A 1 26.99 13.81 14.81
CA MET A 1 25.60 13.35 15.00
C MET A 1 25.46 11.90 14.52
N ARG A 2 25.99 10.91 15.26
CA ARG A 2 25.98 9.48 14.88
C ARG A 2 25.14 8.59 15.81
N ASN A 3 24.30 9.17 16.68
CA ASN A 3 23.71 8.46 17.82
C ASN A 3 22.18 8.36 17.85
N ASP A 4 21.46 8.51 16.73
CA ASP A 4 19.99 8.35 16.78
C ASP A 4 19.41 7.65 15.53
N TRP A 5 19.95 6.46 15.25
CA TRP A 5 19.46 5.52 14.23
C TRP A 5 18.06 4.95 14.57
N GLY A 6 17.49 5.31 15.72
CA GLY A 6 16.18 4.85 16.19
C GLY A 6 15.03 5.83 15.97
N LYS A 7 15.27 7.06 15.49
CA LYS A 7 14.20 8.05 15.33
C LYS A 7 13.38 7.78 14.07
N VAL A 8 12.24 7.10 14.25
CA VAL A 8 11.29 6.82 13.18
C VAL A 8 10.28 7.96 13.08
N TYR A 9 10.18 8.58 11.90
CA TYR A 9 9.10 9.51 11.57
C TYR A 9 8.05 8.77 10.74
N THR A 10 6.80 8.84 11.18
CA THR A 10 5.66 8.28 10.44
C THR A 10 4.73 9.41 10.02
N SER A 11 4.25 9.34 8.77
CA SER A 11 3.24 10.28 8.28
C SER A 11 1.97 10.17 9.12
N LYS A 12 1.34 11.31 9.41
CA LYS A 12 0.00 11.38 9.99
C LYS A 12 -0.97 11.77 8.88
N TRP A 13 -1.86 10.86 8.55
CA TRP A 13 -2.91 11.06 7.56
C TRP A 13 -4.22 11.36 8.26
N PHE A 14 -5.00 12.26 7.66
CA PHE A 14 -6.28 12.72 8.19
C PHE A 14 -7.37 12.33 7.20
N GLY A 15 -8.40 11.62 7.67
CA GLY A 15 -9.63 11.35 6.93
C GLY A 15 -10.82 11.69 7.82
N GLY A 16 -11.44 12.85 7.59
CA GLY A 16 -12.38 13.44 8.55
C GLY A 16 -11.77 13.58 9.95
N SER A 17 -12.36 12.93 10.96
CA SER A 17 -11.84 12.92 12.34
C SER A 17 -10.81 11.81 12.63
N LEU A 18 -10.53 10.93 11.67
CA LEU A 18 -9.59 9.83 11.84
C LEU A 18 -8.15 10.32 11.62
N VAL A 19 -7.28 10.03 12.59
CA VAL A 19 -5.83 10.19 12.45
C VAL A 19 -5.20 8.81 12.31
N SER A 20 -4.49 8.56 11.23
CA SER A 20 -3.92 7.25 10.89
C SER A 20 -2.47 7.37 10.42
N SER A 21 -1.63 6.39 10.74
CA SER A 21 -0.30 6.25 10.14
C SER A 21 -0.33 5.58 8.76
N LYS A 22 -1.51 5.11 8.32
CA LYS A 22 -1.76 4.46 7.04
C LYS A 22 -2.67 5.33 6.18
N ALA A 23 -2.35 5.46 4.90
CA ALA A 23 -3.23 6.03 3.89
C ALA A 23 -3.86 4.91 3.04
N PRO A 24 -5.12 5.07 2.60
CA PRO A 24 -5.72 4.14 1.66
C PRO A 24 -4.99 4.17 0.30
N THR A 25 -4.87 3.03 -0.36
CA THR A 25 -4.30 2.93 -1.71
C THR A 25 -5.35 3.34 -2.74
N CYS A 26 -5.54 4.64 -2.90
CA CYS A 26 -6.43 5.25 -3.88
C CYS A 26 -5.77 6.46 -4.56
N LEU A 27 -6.20 6.73 -5.79
CA LEU A 27 -5.70 7.82 -6.62
C LEU A 27 -6.89 8.51 -7.29
N LEU A 28 -7.06 9.80 -7.02
CA LEU A 28 -7.94 10.69 -7.77
C LEU A 28 -7.11 11.45 -8.80
N LEU A 29 -7.38 11.27 -10.08
CA LEU A 29 -6.59 11.81 -11.18
C LEU A 29 -7.50 12.55 -12.14
N LYS A 30 -7.22 13.83 -12.41
CA LYS A 30 -7.93 14.57 -13.46
C LYS A 30 -7.62 13.94 -14.82
N ASP A 31 -8.59 13.90 -15.72
CA ASP A 31 -8.48 13.22 -17.00
C ASP A 31 -7.42 13.82 -17.95
N ASP A 32 -7.14 15.10 -17.81
CA ASP A 32 -6.03 15.81 -18.46
C ASP A 32 -4.66 15.62 -17.78
N PHE A 33 -4.61 14.82 -16.70
CA PHE A 33 -3.43 14.49 -15.90
C PHE A 33 -2.74 15.70 -15.23
N THR A 34 -3.40 16.85 -15.16
CA THR A 34 -2.83 18.07 -14.55
C THR A 34 -2.88 18.08 -13.03
N LYS A 35 -3.76 17.27 -12.42
CA LYS A 35 -3.94 17.17 -10.97
C LYS A 35 -4.09 15.73 -10.54
N SER A 36 -3.42 15.37 -9.44
CA SER A 36 -3.52 14.07 -8.80
C SER A 36 -3.51 14.21 -7.29
N TYR A 37 -4.35 13.43 -6.63
CA TYR A 37 -4.45 13.33 -5.17
C TYR A 37 -4.46 11.85 -4.78
N PHE A 38 -4.00 11.52 -3.58
CA PHE A 38 -3.92 10.14 -3.09
C PHE A 38 -4.37 10.03 -1.64
N GLY A 39 -4.63 8.80 -1.18
CA GLY A 39 -5.00 8.58 0.21
C GLY A 39 -6.34 9.22 0.57
N TYR A 40 -6.50 9.63 1.82
CA TYR A 40 -7.75 10.23 2.30
C TYR A 40 -8.11 11.52 1.55
N GLU A 41 -7.12 12.32 1.11
CA GLU A 41 -7.41 13.51 0.29
C GLU A 41 -8.11 13.13 -1.02
N ALA A 42 -7.74 12.01 -1.64
CA ALA A 42 -8.40 11.53 -2.84
C ALA A 42 -9.85 11.09 -2.57
N GLU A 43 -10.10 10.44 -1.42
CA GLU A 43 -11.44 10.03 -1.00
C GLU A 43 -12.34 11.24 -0.73
N ASP A 44 -11.87 12.17 0.11
CA ASP A 44 -12.61 13.36 0.51
C ASP A 44 -12.94 14.23 -0.72
N ARG A 45 -11.94 14.51 -1.57
CA ARG A 45 -12.17 15.30 -2.80
C ARG A 45 -13.09 14.60 -3.77
N TYR A 46 -13.03 13.27 -3.88
CA TYR A 46 -13.95 12.55 -4.76
C TYR A 46 -15.39 12.65 -4.22
N ALA A 47 -15.59 12.54 -2.91
CA ALA A 47 -16.89 12.70 -2.28
C ALA A 47 -17.47 14.12 -2.50
N ASP A 48 -16.66 15.16 -2.35
CA ASP A 48 -17.05 16.55 -2.65
C ASP A 48 -17.45 16.71 -4.12
N LEU A 49 -16.59 16.25 -5.04
CA LEU A 49 -16.85 16.31 -6.49
C LEU A 49 -18.10 15.50 -6.90
N THR A 50 -18.44 14.43 -6.19
CA THR A 50 -19.68 13.68 -6.46
C THR A 50 -20.92 14.44 -5.98
N SER A 51 -20.82 15.13 -4.85
CA SER A 51 -21.90 15.92 -4.27
C SER A 51 -22.29 17.09 -5.18
N ASP A 52 -21.31 17.67 -5.87
CA ASP A 52 -21.50 18.76 -6.84
C ASP A 52 -21.65 18.28 -8.30
N GLU A 53 -21.77 16.97 -8.54
CA GLU A 53 -21.80 16.37 -9.89
C GLU A 53 -20.58 16.71 -10.80
N ASN A 54 -19.48 17.24 -10.26
CA ASN A 54 -18.29 17.68 -11.01
C ASN A 54 -17.22 16.59 -11.21
N HIS A 55 -17.42 15.41 -10.66
CA HIS A 55 -16.49 14.27 -10.74
C HIS A 55 -16.31 13.63 -12.14
N HIS A 56 -17.02 14.07 -13.18
CA HIS A 56 -17.02 13.40 -14.50
C HIS A 56 -15.69 13.47 -15.26
N ASN A 57 -14.89 14.50 -15.04
CA ASN A 57 -13.55 14.69 -15.63
C ASN A 57 -12.42 14.15 -14.75
N TYR A 58 -12.75 13.27 -13.79
CA TYR A 58 -11.79 12.56 -12.97
C TYR A 58 -11.87 11.05 -13.20
N TYR A 59 -10.73 10.41 -12.96
CA TYR A 59 -10.59 8.99 -12.66
C TYR A 59 -10.44 8.85 -11.15
N PHE A 60 -11.12 7.87 -10.55
CA PHE A 60 -10.89 7.50 -9.16
C PHE A 60 -10.57 6.01 -9.05
N PHE A 61 -9.30 5.71 -8.82
CA PHE A 61 -8.78 4.35 -8.71
C PHE A 61 -8.68 3.95 -7.24
N GLN A 62 -9.07 2.72 -6.93
CA GLN A 62 -8.93 2.13 -5.59
C GLN A 62 -8.35 0.73 -5.71
N ARG A 63 -7.54 0.32 -4.72
CA ARG A 63 -7.06 -1.07 -4.56
C ARG A 63 -6.38 -1.65 -5.81
N PHE A 64 -5.76 -0.80 -6.61
CA PHE A 64 -5.19 -1.18 -7.91
C PHE A 64 -3.87 -1.98 -7.82
N LYS A 65 -3.24 -2.10 -6.62
CA LYS A 65 -2.02 -2.91 -6.39
C LYS A 65 -2.18 -4.36 -6.87
N MET A 66 -3.37 -4.93 -6.76
CA MET A 66 -3.62 -6.33 -7.09
C MET A 66 -3.48 -6.64 -8.59
N ILE A 67 -3.49 -5.63 -9.47
CA ILE A 67 -3.36 -5.85 -10.91
C ILE A 67 -1.99 -6.47 -11.29
N ILE A 68 -0.96 -6.18 -10.51
CA ILE A 68 0.40 -6.66 -10.76
C ILE A 68 0.74 -7.98 -10.04
N HIS A 69 -0.19 -8.58 -9.30
CA HIS A 69 0.02 -9.86 -8.60
C HIS A 69 0.07 -11.08 -9.55
N GLY A 70 -0.55 -11.01 -10.73
CA GLY A 70 -0.63 -12.15 -11.66
C GLY A 70 0.59 -12.38 -12.56
N LYS A 71 0.81 -13.64 -12.99
CA LYS A 71 1.93 -14.10 -13.85
C LYS A 71 1.97 -13.52 -15.27
N SER A 72 0.93 -12.81 -15.70
CA SER A 72 0.90 -12.16 -17.01
C SER A 72 1.70 -10.85 -16.98
N ASP A 73 2.24 -10.48 -18.14
CA ASP A 73 3.01 -9.25 -18.34
C ASP A 73 2.26 -8.03 -17.79
N ALA A 74 2.92 -7.31 -16.88
CA ALA A 74 2.36 -6.13 -16.22
C ALA A 74 2.35 -4.90 -17.14
N GLN A 75 3.18 -4.85 -18.19
CA GLN A 75 3.35 -3.66 -19.04
C GLN A 75 2.09 -3.28 -19.83
N HIS A 76 1.20 -4.22 -20.13
CA HIS A 76 -0.06 -3.95 -20.86
C HIS A 76 -1.32 -3.97 -19.99
N LYS A 77 -1.16 -4.02 -18.66
CA LYS A 77 -2.32 -4.05 -17.75
C LYS A 77 -2.96 -2.67 -17.64
N ARG A 78 -4.29 -2.66 -17.50
CA ARG A 78 -5.09 -1.43 -17.36
C ARG A 78 -5.80 -1.42 -16.01
N CYS A 79 -5.61 -0.35 -15.25
CA CYS A 79 -6.37 -0.13 -14.03
C CYS A 79 -7.77 0.34 -14.40
N TYR A 80 -8.77 -0.18 -13.69
CA TYR A 80 -10.16 0.26 -13.79
C TYR A 80 -10.42 1.24 -12.66
N ASP A 81 -10.96 2.40 -12.99
CA ASP A 81 -11.52 3.30 -12.00
C ASP A 81 -12.87 2.73 -11.50
N ILE A 82 -13.39 3.32 -10.44
CA ILE A 82 -14.65 2.87 -9.85
C ILE A 82 -15.90 3.06 -10.73
N LYS A 83 -15.78 3.72 -11.88
CA LYS A 83 -16.84 3.86 -12.88
C LYS A 83 -16.63 2.94 -14.08
N GLY A 84 -15.54 2.18 -14.10
CA GLY A 84 -15.14 1.31 -15.20
C GLY A 84 -14.37 2.02 -16.31
N LYS A 85 -14.02 3.31 -16.18
CA LYS A 85 -13.03 3.94 -17.07
C LYS A 85 -11.68 3.28 -16.83
N THR A 86 -10.83 3.26 -17.85
CA THR A 86 -9.52 2.59 -17.73
C THR A 86 -8.37 3.50 -18.09
N LEU A 87 -7.24 3.26 -17.44
CA LEU A 87 -5.95 3.88 -17.75
C LEU A 87 -4.84 2.83 -17.65
N GLU A 88 -3.74 3.04 -18.36
CA GLU A 88 -2.59 2.13 -18.25
C GLU A 88 -2.06 2.07 -16.81
N ALA A 89 -1.80 0.85 -16.33
CA ALA A 89 -1.32 0.62 -14.97
C ALA A 89 -0.01 1.37 -14.73
N GLY A 90 0.90 1.38 -15.70
CA GLY A 90 2.16 2.13 -15.58
C GLY A 90 1.93 3.60 -15.23
N HIS A 91 0.94 4.25 -15.85
CA HIS A 91 0.61 5.65 -15.55
C HIS A 91 0.03 5.81 -14.14
N VAL A 92 -0.92 4.94 -13.75
CA VAL A 92 -1.56 5.00 -12.43
C VAL A 92 -0.53 4.81 -11.31
N PHE A 93 0.33 3.80 -11.42
CA PHE A 93 1.38 3.54 -10.42
C PHE A 93 2.43 4.65 -10.38
N THR A 94 2.87 5.15 -11.55
CA THR A 94 3.82 6.28 -11.62
C THR A 94 3.25 7.50 -10.91
N ARG A 95 1.99 7.86 -11.17
CA ARG A 95 1.33 9.00 -10.52
C ARG A 95 1.18 8.79 -9.02
N TYR A 96 0.76 7.60 -8.59
CA TYR A 96 0.61 7.30 -7.18
C TYR A 96 1.94 7.32 -6.40
N ILE A 97 3.01 6.70 -6.96
CA ILE A 97 4.34 6.73 -6.36
C ILE A 97 4.89 8.16 -6.31
N LYS A 98 4.64 8.96 -7.36
CA LYS A 98 5.01 10.38 -7.34
C LYS A 98 4.32 11.13 -6.20
N CYS A 99 3.01 10.95 -5.99
CA CYS A 99 2.31 11.56 -4.87
C CYS A 99 2.90 11.15 -3.52
N LEU A 100 3.23 9.86 -3.34
CA LEU A 100 3.89 9.36 -2.12
C LEU A 100 5.27 10.02 -1.92
N LYS A 101 6.09 10.06 -2.97
CA LYS A 101 7.42 10.68 -2.97
C LYS A 101 7.33 12.15 -2.57
N ASP A 102 6.50 12.93 -3.28
CA ASP A 102 6.36 14.36 -3.08
C ASP A 102 5.86 14.67 -1.64
N SER A 103 4.89 13.91 -1.15
CA SER A 103 4.37 14.06 0.22
C SER A 103 5.41 13.70 1.29
N MET A 104 6.15 12.60 1.10
CA MET A 104 7.23 12.22 2.01
C MET A 104 8.33 13.28 2.01
N PHE A 105 8.76 13.76 0.84
CA PHE A 105 9.79 14.78 0.71
C PHE A 105 9.41 16.06 1.44
N GLN A 106 8.19 16.56 1.28
CA GLN A 106 7.69 17.74 2.00
C GLN A 106 7.76 17.56 3.53
N ASN A 107 7.40 16.38 4.04
CA ASN A 107 7.51 16.08 5.46
C ASN A 107 8.97 16.07 5.93
N VAL A 108 9.88 15.47 5.16
CA VAL A 108 11.30 15.41 5.51
C VAL A 108 11.94 16.80 5.45
N GLU A 109 11.68 17.59 4.41
CA GLU A 109 12.18 18.96 4.26
C GLU A 109 11.72 19.86 5.41
N SER A 110 10.49 19.67 5.92
CA SER A 110 9.99 20.42 7.09
C SER A 110 10.80 20.17 8.38
N VAL A 111 11.42 19.00 8.49
CA VAL A 111 12.25 18.60 9.65
C VAL A 111 13.73 18.89 9.37
N PHE A 112 14.14 18.77 8.11
CA PHE A 112 15.52 18.96 7.63
C PHE A 112 15.54 19.98 6.49
N PRO A 113 15.46 21.30 6.78
CA PRO A 113 15.47 22.33 5.76
C PRO A 113 16.73 22.27 4.88
N GLY A 114 16.55 22.34 3.56
CA GLY A 114 17.64 22.30 2.58
C GLY A 114 18.10 20.88 2.21
N ILE A 115 17.41 19.83 2.68
CA ILE A 115 17.61 18.47 2.17
C ILE A 115 17.34 18.42 0.67
N ARG A 116 18.16 17.68 -0.06
CA ARG A 116 17.99 17.46 -1.50
C ARG A 116 17.45 16.06 -1.72
N ASP A 117 16.79 15.86 -2.85
CA ASP A 117 16.28 14.54 -3.25
C ASP A 117 17.41 13.48 -3.30
N ASP A 118 18.62 13.90 -3.70
CA ASP A 118 19.82 13.07 -3.77
C ASP A 118 20.34 12.62 -2.41
N ASP A 119 19.91 13.28 -1.33
CA ASP A 119 20.30 12.94 0.04
C ASP A 119 19.38 11.84 0.64
N ILE A 120 18.39 11.37 -0.12
CA ILE A 120 17.37 10.40 0.33
C ILE A 120 17.57 9.05 -0.37
N GLU A 121 17.64 7.98 0.43
CA GLU A 121 17.50 6.59 -0.02
C GLU A 121 16.04 6.16 0.09
N TYR A 122 15.45 5.74 -1.03
CA TYR A 122 14.07 5.29 -1.12
C TYR A 122 14.00 3.76 -1.03
N VAL A 123 13.39 3.25 0.04
CA VAL A 123 13.16 1.81 0.20
C VAL A 123 11.70 1.48 -0.10
N LEU A 124 11.46 0.74 -1.18
CA LEU A 124 10.11 0.28 -1.57
C LEU A 124 9.94 -1.20 -1.19
N THR A 125 9.00 -1.48 -0.30
CA THR A 125 8.69 -2.84 0.12
C THR A 125 7.75 -3.54 -0.88
N VAL A 126 8.03 -4.81 -1.20
CA VAL A 126 7.20 -5.65 -2.08
C VAL A 126 6.88 -7.00 -1.45
N PRO A 127 5.73 -7.62 -1.75
CA PRO A 127 5.41 -8.95 -1.26
C PRO A 127 6.43 -9.98 -1.76
N ALA A 128 6.81 -10.95 -0.93
CA ALA A 128 7.74 -12.00 -1.33
C ALA A 128 7.19 -12.92 -2.43
N ILE A 129 5.87 -13.02 -2.56
CA ILE A 129 5.21 -13.81 -3.62
C ILE A 129 5.23 -13.12 -5.00
N PHE A 130 5.61 -11.84 -5.08
CA PHE A 130 5.68 -11.14 -6.35
C PHE A 130 6.85 -11.68 -7.19
N GLY A 131 6.57 -12.02 -8.45
CA GLY A 131 7.60 -12.40 -9.40
C GLY A 131 8.43 -11.21 -9.88
N GLU A 132 9.55 -11.50 -10.55
CA GLU A 132 10.50 -10.49 -11.02
C GLU A 132 9.87 -9.43 -11.94
N ASN A 133 8.92 -9.80 -12.80
CA ASN A 133 8.21 -8.84 -13.66
C ASN A 133 7.41 -7.81 -12.84
N SER A 134 6.77 -8.23 -11.76
CA SER A 134 6.00 -7.34 -10.88
C SER A 134 6.91 -6.40 -10.09
N LYS A 135 8.07 -6.89 -9.64
CA LYS A 135 9.11 -6.08 -8.99
C LYS A 135 9.69 -5.06 -9.97
N MET A 136 10.04 -5.49 -11.18
CA MET A 136 10.58 -4.63 -12.23
C MET A 136 9.56 -3.54 -12.63
N PHE A 137 8.28 -3.88 -12.74
CA PHE A 137 7.23 -2.90 -12.99
C PHE A 137 7.19 -1.79 -11.92
N LEU A 138 7.34 -2.14 -10.64
CA LEU A 138 7.38 -1.15 -9.55
C LEU A 138 8.65 -0.30 -9.58
N ILE A 139 9.80 -0.90 -9.95
CA ILE A 139 11.05 -0.18 -10.17
C ILE A 139 10.88 0.84 -11.30
N GLU A 140 10.38 0.41 -12.47
CA GLU A 140 10.16 1.29 -13.62
C GLU A 140 9.19 2.44 -13.28
N ALA A 141 8.09 2.15 -12.57
CA ALA A 141 7.13 3.17 -12.15
C ALA A 141 7.75 4.16 -11.15
N SER A 142 8.63 3.69 -10.26
CA SER A 142 9.37 4.54 -9.31
C SER A 142 10.37 5.46 -10.00
N VAL A 143 11.11 4.93 -10.97
CA VAL A 143 12.03 5.73 -11.78
C VAL A 143 11.27 6.78 -12.60
N LYS A 144 10.16 6.41 -13.23
CA LYS A 144 9.27 7.37 -13.94
C LYS A 144 8.64 8.40 -13.01
N ALA A 145 8.47 8.08 -11.72
CA ALA A 145 8.01 9.02 -10.71
C ALA A 145 9.10 10.01 -10.26
N GLY A 146 10.33 9.86 -10.76
CA GLY A 146 11.46 10.74 -10.50
C GLY A 146 12.33 10.29 -9.33
N ILE A 147 12.26 9.03 -8.90
CA ILE A 147 13.23 8.45 -7.96
C ILE A 147 14.43 7.96 -8.77
N LYS A 148 15.63 8.39 -8.41
CA LYS A 148 16.86 7.94 -9.08
C LYS A 148 17.11 6.46 -8.79
N MET A 149 17.54 5.71 -9.81
CA MET A 149 17.74 4.26 -9.70
C MET A 149 18.81 3.93 -8.64
N GLU A 150 19.85 4.74 -8.56
CA GLU A 150 20.93 4.63 -7.58
C GLU A 150 20.49 4.88 -6.12
N ASN A 151 19.34 5.53 -5.92
CA ASN A 151 18.76 5.84 -4.62
C ASN A 151 17.51 4.99 -4.34
N LEU A 152 17.26 3.91 -5.11
CA LEU A 152 16.09 3.06 -4.98
C LEU A 152 16.49 1.64 -4.58
N THR A 153 16.04 1.21 -3.41
CA THR A 153 16.20 -0.16 -2.91
C THR A 153 14.84 -0.86 -2.81
N ILE A 154 14.76 -2.08 -3.34
CA ILE A 154 13.63 -2.98 -3.09
C ILE A 154 13.91 -3.83 -1.86
N ALA A 155 12.95 -3.90 -0.95
CA ALA A 155 12.99 -4.81 0.20
C ALA A 155 11.77 -5.74 0.19
N LEU A 156 11.92 -6.98 0.67
CA LEU A 156 10.75 -7.84 0.84
C LEU A 156 9.96 -7.40 2.08
N GLU A 157 8.64 -7.27 1.95
CA GLU A 157 7.73 -7.02 3.07
C GLU A 157 7.99 -7.93 4.28
N PRO A 158 8.16 -9.27 4.14
CA PRO A 158 8.45 -10.13 5.29
C PRO A 158 9.83 -9.88 5.92
N GLU A 159 10.85 -9.48 5.15
CA GLU A 159 12.18 -9.16 5.67
C GLU A 159 12.14 -7.86 6.48
N ALA A 160 11.51 -6.82 5.93
CA ALA A 160 11.30 -5.55 6.61
C ALA A 160 10.51 -5.75 7.92
N ALA A 161 9.45 -6.56 7.89
CA ALA A 161 8.67 -6.90 9.08
C ALA A 161 9.50 -7.68 10.11
N SER A 162 10.30 -8.65 9.66
CA SER A 162 11.17 -9.43 10.55
C SER A 162 12.22 -8.57 11.25
N ILE A 163 12.91 -7.72 10.50
CA ILE A 163 13.90 -6.78 11.04
C ILE A 163 13.20 -5.86 12.03
N TYR A 164 12.09 -5.22 11.66
CA TYR A 164 11.37 -4.36 12.59
C TYR A 164 11.02 -5.08 13.91
N CYS A 165 10.42 -6.28 13.85
CA CYS A 165 10.05 -7.07 15.02
C CYS A 165 11.24 -7.45 15.91
N GLN A 166 12.39 -7.79 15.34
CA GLN A 166 13.59 -8.15 16.12
C GLN A 166 14.22 -6.92 16.81
N TYR A 167 14.10 -5.73 16.22
CA TYR A 167 14.69 -4.48 16.73
C TYR A 167 13.70 -3.63 17.54
N LEU A 168 12.41 -3.99 17.61
CA LEU A 168 11.41 -3.35 18.50
C LEU A 168 11.81 -3.37 20.00
N LYS A 169 12.71 -4.28 20.39
CA LYS A 169 13.16 -4.42 21.79
C LYS A 169 13.98 -3.23 22.33
N PHE A 170 14.45 -2.31 21.49
CA PHE A 170 15.07 -1.08 21.98
C PHE A 170 14.08 -0.11 22.68
N ALA A 171 12.77 -0.39 22.64
CA ALA A 171 11.74 0.44 23.28
C ALA A 171 11.01 -0.22 24.49
N LYS A 172 11.29 -1.48 24.85
CA LYS A 172 10.67 -2.15 26.01
C LYS A 172 11.70 -2.93 26.82
N GLU A 173 11.99 -2.44 28.02
CA GLU A 173 12.81 -3.11 29.06
C GLU A 173 12.14 -4.35 29.69
N ASP A 174 11.07 -4.88 29.08
CA ASP A 174 10.33 -6.01 29.65
C ASP A 174 10.80 -7.34 29.07
N THR A 175 11.69 -8.00 29.82
CA THR A 175 12.27 -9.31 29.52
C THR A 175 11.30 -10.48 29.68
N SER A 176 10.06 -10.24 30.14
CA SER A 176 9.05 -11.29 30.38
C SER A 176 8.19 -11.62 29.16
N SER A 177 8.28 -10.83 28.08
CA SER A 177 7.44 -11.05 26.89
C SER A 177 7.93 -12.24 26.04
N PRO A 178 7.08 -13.25 25.78
CA PRO A 178 7.37 -14.34 24.84
C PRO A 178 7.32 -13.90 23.36
N ALA A 179 7.07 -12.61 23.09
CA ALA A 179 7.06 -12.06 21.73
C ALA A 179 8.49 -11.82 21.21
N LEU A 180 8.70 -12.15 19.93
CA LEU A 180 9.97 -12.16 19.20
C LEU A 180 11.01 -11.17 19.75
N GLY A 181 12.03 -11.69 20.44
CA GLY A 181 13.30 -10.99 20.58
C GLY A 181 14.19 -11.17 19.37
N VAL A 182 15.40 -10.63 19.46
CA VAL A 182 16.49 -11.00 18.56
C VAL A 182 16.60 -12.52 18.60
N VAL A 183 16.10 -13.18 17.56
CA VAL A 183 16.15 -14.64 17.47
C VAL A 183 17.60 -15.05 17.34
N LYS A 184 17.96 -16.22 17.88
CA LYS A 184 19.33 -16.73 17.78
C LYS A 184 19.61 -17.19 16.34
N PRO A 185 20.85 -17.08 15.85
CA PRO A 185 21.26 -17.80 14.64
C PRO A 185 20.81 -19.26 14.64
N GLY A 186 20.46 -19.78 13.47
CA GLY A 186 19.86 -21.10 13.28
C GLY A 186 18.35 -21.18 13.52
N THR A 187 17.74 -20.20 14.20
CA THR A 187 16.30 -20.19 14.47
C THR A 187 15.51 -20.02 13.18
N LYS A 188 14.49 -20.87 12.99
CA LYS A 188 13.46 -20.72 11.96
C LYS A 188 12.19 -20.14 12.57
N TYR A 189 11.59 -19.18 11.90
CA TYR A 189 10.34 -18.55 12.34
C TYR A 189 9.53 -18.11 11.13
N MET A 190 8.24 -17.85 11.36
CA MET A 190 7.30 -17.51 10.32
C MET A 190 6.86 -16.06 10.47
N VAL A 191 6.82 -15.33 9.36
CA VAL A 191 6.14 -14.06 9.21
C VAL A 191 4.83 -14.32 8.50
N VAL A 192 3.73 -13.89 9.10
CA VAL A 192 2.37 -14.01 8.56
C VAL A 192 1.84 -12.59 8.36
N ASP A 193 1.79 -12.15 7.10
CA ASP A 193 1.25 -10.85 6.71
C ASP A 193 -0.16 -11.01 6.13
N LEU A 194 -1.16 -10.56 6.88
CA LEU A 194 -2.57 -10.61 6.50
C LEU A 194 -3.02 -9.22 6.09
N GLY A 195 -2.73 -8.86 4.84
CA GLY A 195 -3.01 -7.57 4.26
C GLY A 195 -4.46 -7.39 3.80
N GLY A 196 -4.71 -6.24 3.16
CA GLY A 196 -6.04 -5.93 2.62
C GLY A 196 -6.43 -6.76 1.38
N GLY A 197 -5.46 -7.18 0.58
CA GLY A 197 -5.67 -7.91 -0.68
C GLY A 197 -4.97 -9.26 -0.78
N THR A 198 -4.00 -9.54 0.11
CA THR A 198 -3.23 -10.78 0.12
C THR A 198 -3.04 -11.29 1.55
N ALA A 199 -2.82 -12.60 1.65
CA ALA A 199 -2.35 -13.26 2.85
C ALA A 199 -1.05 -13.95 2.46
N ASP A 200 0.05 -13.47 3.02
CA ASP A 200 1.41 -13.84 2.67
C ASP A 200 2.10 -14.48 3.88
N ILE A 201 2.70 -15.64 3.67
CA ILE A 201 3.39 -16.42 4.70
C ILE A 201 4.81 -16.66 4.22
N THR A 202 5.79 -16.22 5.01
CA THR A 202 7.21 -16.45 4.73
C THR A 202 7.88 -17.10 5.92
N VAL A 203 8.65 -18.16 5.70
CA VAL A 203 9.49 -18.78 6.73
C VAL A 203 10.92 -18.29 6.54
N HIS A 204 11.46 -17.65 7.57
CA HIS A 204 12.85 -17.22 7.62
C HIS A 204 13.68 -18.14 8.49
N LYS A 205 14.96 -18.26 8.15
CA LYS A 205 16.00 -18.74 9.05
C LYS A 205 16.98 -17.60 9.30
N LYS A 206 17.36 -17.37 10.56
CA LYS A 206 18.43 -16.44 10.87
C LYS A 206 19.79 -17.10 10.68
N CYS A 207 20.65 -16.48 9.89
CA CYS A 207 22.00 -16.95 9.62
C CYS A 207 22.98 -16.55 10.73
N GLU A 208 24.15 -17.19 10.75
CA GLU A 208 25.24 -16.90 11.72
C GLU A 208 25.78 -15.47 11.61
N ASP A 209 25.77 -14.90 10.40
CA ASP A 209 26.15 -13.51 10.12
C ASP A 209 25.02 -12.50 10.42
N ASN A 210 23.94 -12.94 11.06
CA ASN A 210 22.71 -12.19 11.32
C ASN A 210 21.88 -11.80 10.09
N THR A 211 22.20 -12.30 8.89
CA THR A 211 21.31 -12.15 7.73
C THR A 211 20.07 -13.04 7.85
N LEU A 212 19.07 -12.78 7.00
CA LEU A 212 17.84 -13.56 6.93
C LEU A 212 17.83 -14.38 5.63
N GLU A 213 17.69 -15.69 5.77
CA GLU A 213 17.47 -16.61 4.65
C GLU A 213 15.96 -16.88 4.51
N VAL A 214 15.42 -16.67 3.30
CA VAL A 214 14.05 -17.07 2.96
C VAL A 214 14.02 -18.56 2.65
N VAL A 215 13.37 -19.34 3.51
CA VAL A 215 13.29 -20.81 3.39
C VAL A 215 12.07 -21.23 2.57
N LEU A 216 10.92 -20.61 2.83
CA LEU A 216 9.65 -20.89 2.15
C LEU A 216 8.85 -19.61 2.01
N VAL A 217 8.14 -19.49 0.88
CA VAL A 217 7.16 -18.43 0.64
C VAL A 217 5.87 -19.09 0.17
N SER A 218 4.75 -18.66 0.71
CA SER A 218 3.40 -19.03 0.29
C SER A 218 2.50 -17.81 0.38
N GLY A 219 1.49 -17.72 -0.45
CA GLY A 219 0.49 -16.65 -0.32
C GLY A 219 -0.70 -16.85 -1.26
N CYS A 220 -1.77 -16.11 -0.98
CA CYS A 220 -2.97 -16.15 -1.78
C CYS A 220 -3.61 -14.75 -1.92
N PRO A 221 -4.39 -14.49 -2.98
CA PRO A 221 -5.11 -13.23 -3.19
C PRO A 221 -6.37 -13.16 -2.32
N SER A 222 -6.24 -13.43 -1.03
CA SER A 222 -7.30 -13.32 -0.03
C SER A 222 -6.79 -12.46 1.10
N GLY A 223 -7.57 -11.48 1.54
CA GLY A 223 -7.18 -10.56 2.61
C GLY A 223 -8.42 -9.90 3.22
N GLY A 224 -8.23 -8.77 3.90
CA GLY A 224 -9.32 -8.03 4.54
C GLY A 224 -10.52 -7.74 3.61
N LYS A 225 -10.28 -7.51 2.31
CA LYS A 225 -11.35 -7.31 1.32
C LYS A 225 -12.30 -8.51 1.20
N ALA A 226 -11.79 -9.74 1.32
CA ALA A 226 -12.64 -10.93 1.27
C ALA A 226 -13.57 -10.99 2.50
N VAL A 227 -13.09 -10.51 3.66
CA VAL A 227 -13.92 -10.36 4.86
C VAL A 227 -14.96 -9.26 4.67
N ASP A 228 -14.56 -8.09 4.15
CA ASP A 228 -15.47 -6.99 3.82
C ASP A 228 -16.60 -7.49 2.90
N ASP A 229 -16.27 -8.26 1.85
CA ASP A 229 -17.25 -8.79 0.89
C ASP A 229 -18.24 -9.75 1.54
N GLN A 230 -17.78 -10.64 2.42
CA GLN A 230 -18.65 -11.55 3.16
C GLN A 230 -19.56 -10.78 4.13
N PHE A 231 -19.04 -9.75 4.79
CA PHE A 231 -19.85 -8.91 5.68
C PHE A 231 -20.93 -8.13 4.91
N ILE A 232 -20.57 -7.56 3.76
CA ILE A 232 -21.53 -6.88 2.87
C ILE A 232 -22.60 -7.85 2.36
N GLN A 233 -22.21 -9.08 1.99
CA GLN A 233 -23.16 -10.12 1.60
C GLN A 233 -24.12 -10.46 2.75
N PHE A 234 -23.59 -10.67 3.95
CA PHE A 234 -24.39 -10.93 5.14
C PHE A 234 -25.42 -9.81 5.40
N LEU A 235 -25.00 -8.54 5.31
CA LEU A 235 -25.92 -7.41 5.48
C LEU A 235 -27.02 -7.41 4.41
N SER A 236 -26.66 -7.65 3.14
CA SER A 236 -27.63 -7.75 2.04
C SER A 236 -28.66 -8.86 2.25
N GLU A 237 -28.24 -10.00 2.79
CA GLU A 237 -29.13 -11.12 3.11
C GLU A 237 -30.01 -10.83 4.32
N LEU A 238 -29.47 -10.16 5.34
CA LEU A 238 -30.18 -9.79 6.56
C LEU A 238 -31.31 -8.79 6.32
N VAL A 239 -31.08 -7.73 5.53
CA VAL A 239 -32.10 -6.69 5.27
C VAL A 239 -33.02 -7.02 4.09
N GLY A 240 -32.67 -8.05 3.31
CA GLY A 240 -33.34 -8.41 2.07
C GLY A 240 -32.80 -7.65 0.85
N ARG A 241 -32.77 -8.35 -0.30
CA ARG A 241 -32.13 -7.84 -1.53
C ARG A 241 -32.77 -6.56 -2.06
N ASP A 242 -34.09 -6.42 -1.99
CA ASP A 242 -34.78 -5.24 -2.51
C ASP A 242 -34.42 -3.97 -1.70
N ALA A 243 -34.40 -4.07 -0.37
CA ALA A 243 -34.00 -2.97 0.50
C ALA A 243 -32.51 -2.60 0.28
N TRP A 244 -31.66 -3.62 0.12
CA TRP A 244 -30.24 -3.45 -0.15
C TRP A 244 -29.96 -2.80 -1.52
N ASP A 245 -30.66 -3.22 -2.56
CA ASP A 245 -30.51 -2.69 -3.91
C ASP A 245 -31.04 -1.24 -3.99
N ASN A 246 -32.10 -0.90 -3.27
CA ASN A 246 -32.55 0.48 -3.13
C ASN A 246 -31.52 1.35 -2.40
N PHE A 247 -30.98 0.86 -1.27
CA PHE A 247 -29.91 1.53 -0.53
C PHE A 247 -28.67 1.76 -1.41
N ASN A 248 -28.21 0.73 -2.12
CA ASN A 248 -27.09 0.84 -3.04
C ASN A 248 -27.40 1.69 -4.26
N GLY A 249 -28.63 1.68 -4.80
CA GLY A 249 -29.02 2.55 -5.91
C GLY A 249 -28.91 4.03 -5.55
N MET A 250 -29.30 4.37 -4.31
CA MET A 250 -29.18 5.72 -3.77
C MET A 250 -27.73 6.10 -3.40
N HIS A 251 -26.95 5.17 -2.84
CA HIS A 251 -25.59 5.43 -2.37
C HIS A 251 -24.46 5.10 -3.37
N ARG A 252 -24.72 4.40 -4.49
CA ARG A 252 -23.76 4.24 -5.62
C ARG A 252 -23.43 5.55 -6.33
N ARG A 253 -24.20 6.62 -6.06
CA ARG A 253 -23.82 7.98 -6.43
C ARG A 253 -22.61 8.51 -5.63
N ILE A 254 -22.27 7.87 -4.51
CA ILE A 254 -21.24 8.29 -3.56
C ILE A 254 -20.12 7.23 -3.42
N SER A 255 -20.43 5.92 -3.53
CA SER A 255 -19.43 4.84 -3.46
C SER A 255 -19.34 4.03 -4.75
N GLY A 256 -18.12 3.98 -5.28
CA GLY A 256 -17.75 3.40 -6.56
C GLY A 256 -18.21 1.97 -6.86
N ASN A 257 -18.56 1.71 -8.13
CA ASN A 257 -19.00 0.39 -8.60
C ASN A 257 -17.94 -0.69 -8.33
N HIS A 258 -18.23 -1.60 -7.42
CA HIS A 258 -17.58 -2.90 -7.37
C HIS A 258 -18.36 -3.85 -8.29
N LYS A 259 -17.96 -3.93 -9.56
CA LYS A 259 -18.37 -5.06 -10.40
C LYS A 259 -17.62 -6.30 -9.92
N LYS A 260 -18.41 -7.37 -9.73
CA LYS A 260 -17.98 -8.74 -9.39
C LYS A 260 -16.74 -9.14 -10.21
N PHE A 261 -15.73 -9.63 -9.52
CA PHE A 261 -14.74 -10.54 -10.11
C PHE A 261 -15.42 -11.90 -10.37
#